data_AF-A0A3A9A9I2-F1
#
_entry.id   AF-A0A3A9A9I2-F1
#
_cell.length_a   1.000
_cell.length_b   1.000
_cell.length_c   1.000
_cell.angle_alpha   90.00
_cell.angle_beta   90.00
_cell.angle_gamma   90.00
#
_symmetry.space_group_name_H-M   'P 1'
#
loop_
_entity.id
_entity.type
_entity.pdbx_description
1 polymer ?
#
loop_
_entity_poly.entity_id
_entity_poly.type
_entity_poly.pdbx_seq_one_letter_code
_entity_poly.pdbx_strand_id
1 'polypeptide(L)'
;MTNIKLLDCTLRDGGYINDWNFGSHTINDIMTKLVESGVDYVEVGFLRDCDYNSDKALFNNCAEIANILPENRGKTRFTAMALHNKYSDDKLEPYDGTTIDAIRITFHDYDIDEGLAYIRRVMDKGYKVFVNPINIMGYTDEMILKLLEKVNALQPYAFSIVDTFGSMMKEDLQRIYSLIEHNLSKNIVIGLHLHENLALSYSLAQDFIAMKASDRECVIDASMLGMGRSPGNLCMELIMDYMNKKQSGHYDVNPVLDGIDDHIARLKQIEPWGYNTAYAISAKYNLHRNYAEFLLDKGRLRAKQINQILGSVEAHKKTAYDQAYIEKLYQDYQNHAVDDTDAMRQLAQVLGGRNCLILAPGASILEEKASIDAYIARENPVVLSANFVPEGYAADYVFCCNAMRFETILGRKQTPKLIVTSNLLEMCTEENVCGPEILGINYVDLSFDGKEVVDNSVIMLIRLLKKLDVTRVSLAGFDGYRVDHSTNYVADYMASQHTKGEEENRKIRGYMGQLQGQMEIQYLTKSLYVQEKNF
;
A
#
# COMPACT_ATOMS: atom_id res chain seq x y z
N MET A 1 8.95 7.50 39.81
CA MET A 1 9.34 7.10 38.44
C MET A 1 8.06 6.85 37.67
N THR A 2 8.01 7.25 36.41
CA THR A 2 6.85 6.95 35.55
C THR A 2 6.77 5.45 35.32
N ASN A 3 5.60 4.84 35.55
CA ASN A 3 5.35 3.43 35.22
C ASN A 3 5.06 3.23 33.72
N ILE A 4 5.46 4.17 32.87
CA ILE A 4 5.32 4.13 31.42
C ILE A 4 6.71 4.32 30.83
N LYS A 5 7.06 3.42 29.92
CA LYS A 5 8.32 3.39 29.18
C LYS A 5 8.04 3.51 27.68
N LEU A 6 8.98 4.03 26.92
CA LEU A 6 8.88 4.16 25.47
C LEU A 6 9.76 3.14 24.75
N LEU A 7 9.26 2.58 23.65
CA LEU A 7 9.97 1.64 22.79
C LEU A 7 10.04 2.19 21.36
N ASP A 8 11.25 2.38 20.84
CA ASP A 8 11.45 2.71 19.44
C ASP A 8 11.40 1.47 18.56
N CYS A 9 10.61 1.50 17.50
CA CYS A 9 10.49 0.43 16.51
C CYS A 9 10.88 0.88 15.09
N THR A 10 11.67 1.94 14.95
CA THR A 10 12.05 2.54 13.66
C THR A 10 12.78 1.54 12.76
N LEU A 11 13.77 0.80 13.30
CA LEU A 11 14.56 -0.18 12.53
C LEU A 11 13.81 -1.49 12.25
N ARG A 12 12.74 -1.79 13.00
CA ARG A 12 11.93 -2.99 12.83
C ARG A 12 10.70 -2.76 11.97
N ASP A 13 9.79 -1.89 12.41
CA ASP A 13 8.55 -1.60 11.70
C ASP A 13 8.81 -0.69 10.49
N GLY A 14 9.64 0.33 10.65
CA GLY A 14 10.06 1.19 9.55
C GLY A 14 10.76 0.41 8.43
N GLY A 15 11.39 -0.73 8.75
CA GLY A 15 12.01 -1.60 7.77
C GLY A 15 11.07 -2.17 6.70
N TYR A 16 9.75 -2.17 6.93
CA TYR A 16 8.79 -2.52 5.87
C TYR A 16 8.80 -1.54 4.68
N ILE A 17 9.30 -0.32 4.86
CA ILE A 17 9.33 0.70 3.81
C ILE A 17 10.48 0.47 2.83
N ASN A 18 11.63 -0.03 3.32
CA ASN A 18 12.88 -0.15 2.56
C ASN A 18 13.46 -1.57 2.56
N ASP A 19 12.63 -2.60 2.81
CA ASP A 19 13.08 -4.00 2.95
C ASP A 19 14.23 -4.16 3.97
N TRP A 20 14.10 -3.43 5.09
CA TRP A 20 15.05 -3.34 6.20
C TRP A 20 16.46 -2.88 5.78
N ASN A 21 16.65 -2.39 4.55
CA ASN A 21 17.93 -1.97 3.99
C ASN A 21 18.22 -0.50 4.30
N PHE A 22 18.59 -0.22 5.55
CA PHE A 22 18.90 1.13 6.02
C PHE A 22 20.35 1.55 5.71
N GLY A 23 21.25 0.59 5.54
CA GLY A 23 22.69 0.83 5.55
C GLY A 23 23.26 0.81 6.96
N SER A 24 24.41 0.18 7.12
CA SER A 24 25.12 -0.02 8.39
C SER A 24 25.38 1.29 9.14
N HIS A 25 25.80 2.35 8.43
CA HIS A 25 26.00 3.67 9.02
C HIS A 25 24.70 4.23 9.62
N THR A 26 23.61 4.20 8.86
CA THR A 26 22.28 4.67 9.27
C THR A 26 21.78 3.90 10.49
N ILE A 27 21.93 2.57 10.50
CA ILE A 27 21.53 1.70 11.62
C ILE A 27 22.25 2.12 12.91
N ASN A 28 23.59 2.22 12.85
CA ASN A 28 24.42 2.57 14.00
C ASN A 28 24.14 3.99 14.51
N ASP A 29 23.96 4.96 13.62
CA ASP A 29 23.69 6.34 13.99
C ASP A 29 22.29 6.49 14.62
N ILE A 30 21.25 5.86 14.06
CA ILE A 30 19.90 5.84 14.64
C ILE A 30 19.94 5.24 16.05
N MET A 31 20.61 4.10 16.25
CA MET A 31 20.71 3.49 17.59
C MET A 31 21.44 4.39 18.58
N THR A 32 22.54 5.03 18.16
CA THR A 32 23.31 5.94 19.01
C THR A 32 22.43 7.11 19.48
N LYS A 33 21.74 7.76 18.54
CA LYS A 33 20.82 8.86 18.83
C LYS A 33 19.66 8.44 19.74
N LEU A 34 19.12 7.24 19.54
CA LEU A 34 18.08 6.69 20.43
C LEU A 34 18.62 6.47 21.84
N VAL A 35 19.82 5.92 22.01
CA VAL A 35 20.43 5.77 23.34
C VAL A 35 20.68 7.12 24.00
N GLU A 36 21.20 8.09 23.25
CA GLU A 36 21.45 9.46 23.73
C GLU A 36 20.14 10.17 24.15
N SER A 37 19.03 9.88 23.46
CA SER A 37 17.70 10.40 23.84
C SER A 37 17.19 9.87 25.18
N GLY A 38 17.78 8.78 25.70
CA GLY A 38 17.35 8.10 26.91
C GLY A 38 16.06 7.28 26.74
N VAL A 39 15.70 6.90 25.51
CA VAL A 39 14.57 5.98 25.25
C VAL A 39 14.76 4.67 26.01
N ASP A 40 13.68 4.10 26.55
CA ASP A 40 13.78 2.92 27.41
C ASP A 40 14.09 1.63 26.64
N TYR A 41 13.53 1.48 25.44
CA TYR A 41 13.75 0.33 24.58
C TYR A 41 14.01 0.73 23.13
N VAL A 42 14.89 -0.01 22.45
CA VAL A 42 15.10 0.07 20.99
C VAL A 42 14.91 -1.32 20.39
N GLU A 43 14.03 -1.43 19.41
CA GLU A 43 13.81 -2.64 18.63
C GLU A 43 14.70 -2.63 17.38
N VAL A 44 15.74 -3.47 17.40
CA VAL A 44 16.86 -3.40 16.44
C VAL A 44 16.53 -3.96 15.06
N GLY A 45 15.42 -4.69 14.93
CA GLY A 45 15.03 -5.35 13.68
C GLY A 45 14.32 -6.69 13.91
N PHE A 46 14.42 -7.58 12.91
CA PHE A 46 13.87 -8.93 13.00
C PHE A 46 14.95 -10.00 13.18
N LEU A 47 14.63 -11.00 14.00
CA LEU A 47 15.21 -12.34 13.91
C LEU A 47 14.44 -13.14 12.86
N ARG A 48 15.13 -13.61 11.81
CA ARG A 48 14.57 -14.39 10.69
C ARG A 48 15.57 -15.39 10.16
N ASP A 49 15.06 -16.46 9.56
CA ASP A 49 15.90 -17.39 8.79
C ASP A 49 16.34 -16.73 7.48
N CYS A 50 17.47 -16.02 7.51
CA CYS A 50 18.01 -15.28 6.37
C CYS A 50 19.54 -15.27 6.33
N ASP A 51 20.11 -14.84 5.21
CA ASP A 51 21.53 -14.51 5.11
C ASP A 51 21.79 -13.13 5.74
N TYR A 52 22.79 -13.06 6.61
CA TYR A 52 23.16 -11.82 7.28
C TYR A 52 23.76 -10.80 6.31
N ASN A 53 23.35 -9.54 6.45
CA ASN A 53 23.93 -8.40 5.78
C ASN A 53 23.96 -7.22 6.75
N SER A 54 25.14 -6.64 6.99
CA SER A 54 25.34 -5.52 7.92
C SER A 54 24.57 -4.25 7.54
N ASP A 55 24.15 -4.11 6.29
CA ASP A 55 23.32 -2.99 5.82
C ASP A 55 21.82 -3.19 6.07
N LYS A 56 21.42 -4.39 6.54
CA LYS A 56 20.03 -4.73 6.83
C LYS A 56 19.78 -4.92 8.32
N ALA A 57 18.64 -4.43 8.79
CA ALA A 57 18.11 -4.71 10.14
C ALA A 57 17.41 -6.09 10.21
N LEU A 58 18.07 -7.12 9.67
CA LEU A 58 17.63 -8.52 9.63
C LEU A 58 18.78 -9.39 10.12
N PHE A 59 18.49 -10.25 11.10
CA PHE A 59 19.50 -11.04 11.80
C PHE A 59 19.06 -12.49 11.87
N ASN A 60 20.00 -13.39 11.68
CA ASN A 60 19.79 -14.83 11.76
C ASN A 60 20.03 -15.38 13.16
N ASN A 61 20.65 -14.60 14.07
CA ASN A 61 20.91 -14.94 15.47
C ASN A 61 21.30 -13.68 16.29
N CYS A 62 21.54 -13.83 17.60
CA CYS A 62 21.92 -12.72 18.47
C CYS A 62 23.37 -12.29 18.29
N ALA A 63 24.29 -13.19 17.90
CA ALA A 63 25.69 -12.85 17.65
C ALA A 63 25.85 -11.81 16.52
N GLU A 64 25.00 -11.86 15.51
CA GLU A 64 24.96 -10.87 14.43
C GLU A 64 24.46 -9.50 14.89
N ILE A 65 23.47 -9.47 15.79
CA ILE A 65 22.99 -8.23 16.43
C ILE A 65 24.10 -7.60 17.26
N ALA A 66 24.90 -8.40 17.96
CA ALA A 66 25.99 -7.92 18.82
C ALA A 66 26.93 -6.94 18.09
N ASN A 67 27.15 -7.13 16.79
CA ASN A 67 28.07 -6.35 15.97
C ASN A 67 27.61 -4.92 15.71
N ILE A 68 26.32 -4.62 15.89
CA ILE A 68 25.75 -3.29 15.64
C ILE A 68 25.38 -2.56 16.93
N LEU A 69 25.34 -3.25 18.08
CA LEU A 69 24.93 -2.62 19.33
C LEU A 69 25.96 -1.60 19.79
N PRO A 70 25.55 -0.40 20.26
CA PRO A 70 26.48 0.59 20.75
C PRO A 70 27.16 0.11 22.03
N GLU A 71 28.45 0.46 22.19
CA GLU A 71 29.23 0.12 23.39
C GLU A 71 28.60 0.73 24.65
N ASN A 72 28.17 1.99 24.57
CA ASN A 72 27.43 2.66 25.62
C ASN A 72 25.93 2.50 25.39
N ARG A 73 25.26 1.76 26.28
CA ARG A 73 23.81 1.51 26.24
C ARG A 73 22.99 2.48 27.08
N GLY A 74 23.64 3.31 27.91
CA GLY A 74 22.95 4.11 28.90
C GLY A 74 22.01 3.28 29.78
N LYS A 75 20.71 3.60 29.74
CA LYS A 75 19.64 2.85 30.41
C LYS A 75 18.75 2.09 29.42
N THR A 76 19.04 2.20 28.13
CA THR A 76 18.26 1.64 27.03
C THR A 76 18.44 0.14 26.96
N ARG A 77 17.33 -0.56 26.80
CA ARG A 77 17.29 -2.01 26.58
C ARG A 77 17.07 -2.31 25.11
N PHE A 78 17.68 -3.36 24.59
CA PHE A 78 17.55 -3.73 23.20
C PHE A 78 16.59 -4.90 23.03
N THR A 79 15.74 -4.83 22.01
CA THR A 79 14.76 -5.85 21.69
C THR A 79 14.85 -6.25 20.22
N ALA A 80 14.40 -7.45 19.88
CA ALA A 80 14.23 -7.89 18.49
C ALA A 80 12.88 -8.58 18.33
N MET A 81 12.29 -8.53 17.13
CA MET A 81 11.04 -9.21 16.84
C MET A 81 11.29 -10.55 16.14
N ALA A 82 10.53 -11.58 16.49
CA ALA A 82 10.51 -12.86 15.80
C ALA A 82 9.06 -13.28 15.49
N LEU A 83 8.85 -13.86 14.32
CA LEU A 83 7.60 -14.55 13.98
C LEU A 83 7.80 -16.04 14.24
N HIS A 84 6.94 -16.65 15.06
CA HIS A 84 7.08 -18.04 15.48
C HIS A 84 7.16 -19.04 14.31
N ASN A 85 6.62 -18.69 13.13
CA ASN A 85 6.60 -19.50 11.92
C ASN A 85 7.61 -19.08 10.83
N LYS A 86 8.46 -18.08 11.09
CA LYS A 86 9.49 -17.58 10.15
C LYS A 86 10.90 -17.57 10.71
N TYR A 87 11.08 -17.98 11.96
CA TYR A 87 12.37 -18.04 12.62
C TYR A 87 12.45 -19.31 13.46
N SER A 88 13.50 -20.11 13.24
CA SER A 88 13.79 -21.27 14.06
C SER A 88 14.44 -20.86 15.37
N ASP A 89 13.82 -21.22 16.50
CA ASP A 89 14.41 -20.96 17.80
C ASP A 89 15.71 -21.75 18.04
N ASP A 90 16.04 -22.76 17.24
CA ASP A 90 17.33 -23.47 17.33
C ASP A 90 18.53 -22.56 17.07
N LYS A 91 18.35 -21.51 16.25
CA LYS A 91 19.38 -20.51 15.95
C LYS A 91 19.53 -19.44 17.03
N LEU A 92 18.59 -19.36 17.96
CA LEU A 92 18.65 -18.44 19.08
C LEU A 92 19.60 -18.99 20.14
N GLU A 93 20.70 -18.30 20.41
CA GLU A 93 21.62 -18.64 21.48
C GLU A 93 20.94 -18.53 22.87
N PRO A 94 21.41 -19.21 23.92
CA PRO A 94 20.98 -18.91 25.28
C PRO A 94 21.25 -17.44 25.64
N TYR A 95 20.37 -16.83 26.44
CA TYR A 95 20.52 -15.45 26.88
C TYR A 95 21.84 -15.25 27.64
N ASP A 96 22.68 -14.38 27.11
CA ASP A 96 24.03 -14.09 27.60
C ASP A 96 24.08 -12.86 28.54
N GLY A 97 23.00 -12.08 28.61
CA GLY A 97 22.97 -10.81 29.34
C GLY A 97 23.69 -9.66 28.64
N THR A 98 24.21 -9.87 27.43
CA THR A 98 25.09 -8.92 26.72
C THR A 98 24.61 -8.53 25.34
N THR A 99 23.71 -9.27 24.68
CA THR A 99 23.18 -8.91 23.36
C THR A 99 21.85 -8.15 23.45
N ILE A 100 20.71 -8.83 23.37
CA ILE A 100 19.37 -8.22 23.49
C ILE A 100 18.69 -8.63 24.79
N ASP A 101 17.95 -7.71 25.40
CA ASP A 101 17.28 -7.91 26.69
C ASP A 101 15.96 -8.67 26.58
N ALA A 102 15.26 -8.52 25.44
CA ALA A 102 13.96 -9.13 25.22
C ALA A 102 13.67 -9.46 23.76
N ILE A 103 12.81 -10.46 23.54
CA ILE A 103 12.33 -10.83 22.21
C ILE A 103 10.82 -10.61 22.15
N ARG A 104 10.35 -10.04 21.06
CA ARG A 104 8.93 -9.75 20.83
C ARG A 104 8.39 -10.77 19.84
N ILE A 105 7.41 -11.57 20.27
CA ILE A 105 6.96 -12.72 19.51
C ILE A 105 5.53 -12.51 19.06
N THR A 106 5.33 -12.60 17.75
CA THR A 106 4.02 -12.38 17.12
C THR A 106 3.39 -13.68 16.63
N PHE A 107 2.05 -13.73 16.72
CA PHE A 107 1.19 -14.80 16.24
C PHE A 107 -0.21 -14.22 15.93
N HIS A 108 -0.97 -14.93 15.12
CA HIS A 108 -2.35 -14.64 14.76
C HIS A 108 -3.34 -15.34 15.69
N ASP A 109 -4.62 -15.01 15.56
CA ASP A 109 -5.72 -15.63 16.30
C ASP A 109 -5.89 -17.14 16.04
N TYR A 110 -5.47 -17.63 14.88
CA TYR A 110 -5.57 -19.04 14.49
C TYR A 110 -4.36 -19.91 14.88
N ASP A 111 -3.24 -19.34 15.33
CA ASP A 111 -2.00 -20.06 15.70
C ASP A 111 -1.49 -19.68 17.11
N ILE A 112 -2.43 -19.36 18.01
CA ILE A 112 -2.16 -18.95 19.40
C ILE A 112 -1.36 -20.02 20.16
N ASP A 113 -1.74 -21.30 20.05
CA ASP A 113 -1.11 -22.36 20.85
C ASP A 113 0.32 -22.64 20.41
N GLU A 114 0.57 -22.64 19.10
CA GLU A 114 1.89 -22.71 18.49
C GLU A 114 2.76 -21.51 18.90
N GLY A 115 2.19 -20.30 18.85
CA GLY A 115 2.85 -19.08 19.28
C GLY A 115 3.26 -19.09 20.75
N LEU A 116 2.36 -19.51 21.65
CA LEU A 116 2.64 -19.62 23.09
C LEU A 116 3.65 -20.73 23.41
N ALA A 117 3.61 -21.85 22.68
CA ALA A 117 4.62 -22.91 22.81
C ALA A 117 6.01 -22.41 22.36
N TYR A 118 6.08 -21.61 21.29
CA TYR A 118 7.30 -20.97 20.84
C TYR A 118 7.82 -19.97 21.90
N ILE A 119 6.94 -19.15 22.48
CA ILE A 119 7.29 -18.24 23.58
C ILE A 119 7.91 -18.98 24.76
N ARG A 120 7.34 -20.13 25.16
CA ARG A 120 7.88 -20.96 26.25
C ARG A 120 9.34 -21.35 25.97
N ARG A 121 9.66 -21.83 24.76
CA ARG A 121 11.02 -22.24 24.40
C ARG A 121 12.00 -21.06 24.43
N VAL A 122 11.58 -19.88 23.98
CA VAL A 122 12.41 -18.67 24.07
C VAL A 122 12.63 -18.23 25.52
N MET A 123 11.62 -18.35 26.39
CA MET A 123 11.75 -18.10 27.82
C MET A 123 12.67 -19.12 28.51
N ASP A 124 12.63 -20.39 28.12
CA ASP A 124 13.51 -21.44 28.64
C ASP A 124 14.98 -21.17 28.30
N LYS A 125 15.25 -20.40 27.23
CA LYS A 125 16.59 -19.87 26.90
C LYS A 125 17.02 -18.66 27.74
N GLY A 126 16.15 -18.15 28.61
CA GLY A 126 16.45 -17.08 29.57
C GLY A 126 16.07 -15.67 29.13
N TYR A 127 15.50 -15.48 27.92
CA TYR A 127 15.09 -14.15 27.45
C TYR A 127 13.80 -13.68 28.12
N LYS A 128 13.68 -12.36 28.29
CA LYS A 128 12.37 -11.73 28.50
C LYS A 128 11.59 -11.79 27.19
N VAL A 129 10.29 -12.02 27.28
CA VAL A 129 9.43 -12.11 26.09
C VAL A 129 8.25 -11.17 26.18
N PHE A 130 8.03 -10.42 25.10
CA PHE A 130 6.78 -9.70 24.85
C PHE A 130 5.87 -10.59 23.99
N VAL A 131 4.64 -10.78 24.45
CA VAL A 131 3.58 -11.48 23.72
C VAL A 131 2.81 -10.47 22.88
N ASN A 132 2.90 -10.59 21.56
CA ASN A 132 2.35 -9.62 20.62
C ASN A 132 1.31 -10.29 19.69
N PRO A 133 0.07 -10.54 20.15
CA PRO A 133 -0.98 -11.05 19.28
C PRO A 133 -1.29 -10.03 18.18
N ILE A 134 -1.28 -10.48 16.94
CA ILE A 134 -1.58 -9.66 15.77
C ILE A 134 -3.09 -9.44 15.71
N ASN A 135 -3.49 -8.20 15.38
CA ASN A 135 -4.86 -7.78 15.17
C ASN A 135 -5.80 -8.10 16.36
N ILE A 136 -5.48 -7.57 17.55
CA ILE A 136 -6.29 -7.79 18.75
C ILE A 136 -7.74 -7.29 18.59
N MET A 137 -7.97 -6.35 17.67
CA MET A 137 -9.30 -5.87 17.26
C MET A 137 -10.18 -6.96 16.63
N GLY A 138 -9.59 -8.04 16.11
CA GLY A 138 -10.31 -9.19 15.58
C GLY A 138 -10.82 -10.18 16.65
N TYR A 139 -10.41 -10.02 17.91
CA TYR A 139 -10.71 -10.97 18.97
C TYR A 139 -12.03 -10.60 19.66
N THR A 140 -12.86 -11.60 19.93
CA THR A 140 -13.99 -11.43 20.85
C THR A 140 -13.50 -11.29 22.29
N ASP A 141 -14.32 -10.72 23.17
CA ASP A 141 -14.00 -10.63 24.60
C ASP A 141 -13.65 -12.00 25.20
N GLU A 142 -14.38 -13.06 24.82
CA GLU A 142 -14.10 -14.43 25.26
C GLU A 142 -12.73 -14.94 24.78
N MET A 143 -12.37 -14.66 23.52
CA MET A 143 -11.05 -15.02 22.98
C MET A 143 -9.93 -14.30 23.72
N ILE A 144 -10.10 -13.01 24.03
CA ILE A 144 -9.14 -12.24 24.83
C ILE A 144 -8.98 -12.88 26.20
N LEU A 145 -10.07 -13.15 26.93
CA LEU A 145 -10.00 -13.75 28.27
C LEU A 145 -9.30 -15.12 28.27
N LYS A 146 -9.63 -15.99 27.32
CA LYS A 146 -8.96 -17.30 27.16
C LYS A 146 -7.47 -17.16 26.86
N LEU A 147 -7.09 -16.17 26.04
CA LEU A 147 -5.68 -15.88 25.77
C LEU A 147 -4.97 -15.40 27.04
N LEU A 148 -5.59 -14.50 27.81
CA LEU A 148 -5.03 -13.97 29.06
C LEU A 148 -4.84 -15.06 30.11
N GLU A 149 -5.75 -16.04 30.21
CA GLU A 149 -5.57 -17.22 31.09
C GLU A 149 -4.28 -17.99 30.74
N LYS A 150 -4.06 -18.28 29.46
CA LYS A 150 -2.85 -18.97 28.99
C LYS A 150 -1.58 -18.13 29.23
N VAL A 151 -1.66 -16.82 28.96
CA VAL A 151 -0.56 -15.88 29.21
C VAL A 151 -0.23 -15.79 30.69
N ASN A 152 -1.23 -15.79 31.57
CA ASN A 152 -1.03 -15.83 33.02
C ASN A 152 -0.40 -17.15 33.48
N ALA A 153 -0.72 -18.30 32.88
CA ALA A 153 -0.04 -19.55 33.19
C ALA A 153 1.44 -19.55 32.71
N LEU A 154 1.74 -18.78 31.66
CA LEU A 154 3.07 -18.66 31.08
C LEU A 154 3.97 -17.68 31.84
N GLN A 155 3.41 -16.58 32.38
CA GLN A 155 4.12 -15.46 33.02
C GLN A 155 5.25 -14.86 32.14
N PRO A 156 4.97 -14.40 30.91
CA PRO A 156 5.93 -13.67 30.11
C PRO A 156 6.23 -12.29 30.71
N TYR A 157 7.24 -11.60 30.18
CA TYR A 157 7.60 -10.26 30.64
C TYR A 157 6.51 -9.22 30.32
N ALA A 158 5.93 -9.29 29.12
CA ALA A 158 4.92 -8.33 28.68
C ALA A 158 3.85 -8.97 27.79
N PHE A 159 2.68 -8.34 27.72
CA PHE A 159 1.60 -8.61 26.77
C PHE A 159 1.19 -7.31 26.09
N SER A 160 1.19 -7.27 24.76
CA SER A 160 0.95 -6.06 23.97
C SER A 160 -0.46 -6.01 23.37
N ILE A 161 -1.11 -4.85 23.47
CA ILE A 161 -2.25 -4.44 22.65
C ILE A 161 -1.71 -3.95 21.31
N VAL A 162 -2.08 -4.60 20.20
CA VAL A 162 -1.55 -4.28 18.86
C VAL A 162 -2.70 -3.96 17.89
N ASP A 163 -2.82 -2.69 17.51
CA ASP A 163 -3.80 -2.22 16.52
C ASP A 163 -3.30 -2.40 15.07
N THR A 164 -3.12 -3.65 14.65
CA THR A 164 -2.50 -4.00 13.35
C THR A 164 -3.18 -3.35 12.13
N PHE A 165 -4.49 -3.12 12.17
CA PHE A 165 -5.24 -2.52 11.06
C PHE A 165 -5.42 -1.01 11.19
N GLY A 166 -4.92 -0.40 12.27
CA GLY A 166 -5.04 1.03 12.55
C GLY A 166 -6.50 1.48 12.68
N SER A 167 -7.39 0.56 13.08
CA SER A 167 -8.84 0.75 13.10
C SER A 167 -9.39 1.02 14.49
N MET A 168 -8.54 0.97 15.52
CA MET A 168 -8.95 1.13 16.90
C MET A 168 -9.49 2.55 17.14
N MET A 169 -10.69 2.62 17.73
CA MET A 169 -11.24 3.86 18.25
C MET A 169 -11.02 3.94 19.77
N LYS A 170 -11.32 5.10 20.36
CA LYS A 170 -11.14 5.33 21.79
C LYS A 170 -11.90 4.33 22.65
N GLU A 171 -13.15 4.04 22.29
CA GLU A 171 -14.02 3.12 23.02
C GLU A 171 -13.49 1.68 22.95
N ASP A 172 -12.90 1.31 21.82
CA ASP A 172 -12.26 -0.01 21.64
C ASP A 172 -11.03 -0.14 22.52
N LEU A 173 -10.18 0.87 22.53
CA LEU A 173 -8.99 0.92 23.40
C LEU A 173 -9.38 0.82 24.88
N GLN A 174 -10.41 1.56 25.31
CA GLN A 174 -10.92 1.50 26.68
C GLN A 174 -11.46 0.12 27.03
N ARG A 175 -12.24 -0.50 26.14
CA ARG A 175 -12.76 -1.87 26.33
C ARG A 175 -11.63 -2.89 26.46
N ILE A 176 -10.71 -2.91 25.50
CA ILE A 176 -9.62 -3.89 25.42
C ILE A 176 -8.67 -3.71 26.61
N TYR A 177 -8.28 -2.47 26.93
CA TYR A 177 -7.44 -2.19 28.09
C TYR A 177 -8.12 -2.62 29.39
N SER A 178 -9.42 -2.34 29.56
CA SER A 178 -10.16 -2.75 30.75
C SER A 178 -10.18 -4.27 30.93
N LEU A 179 -10.44 -5.03 29.85
CA LEU A 179 -10.39 -6.50 29.89
C LEU A 179 -9.00 -7.01 30.28
N ILE A 180 -7.95 -6.44 29.69
CA ILE A 180 -6.57 -6.86 29.97
C ILE A 180 -6.17 -6.49 31.39
N GLU A 181 -6.36 -5.24 31.83
CA GLU A 181 -5.93 -4.78 33.15
C GLU A 181 -6.55 -5.59 34.29
N HIS A 182 -7.83 -5.96 34.17
CA HIS A 182 -8.54 -6.71 35.22
C HIS A 182 -8.22 -8.21 35.25
N ASN A 183 -7.75 -8.78 34.14
CA ASN A 183 -7.56 -10.23 34.02
C ASN A 183 -6.10 -10.64 33.82
N LEU A 184 -5.19 -9.73 33.48
CA LEU A 184 -3.76 -9.99 33.33
C LEU A 184 -3.02 -9.80 34.67
N SER A 185 -2.19 -10.76 35.03
CA SER A 185 -1.31 -10.73 36.21
C SER A 185 -0.60 -9.39 36.33
N LYS A 186 -0.59 -8.81 37.54
CA LYS A 186 0.05 -7.50 37.84
C LYS A 186 1.56 -7.47 37.55
N ASN A 187 2.20 -8.63 37.49
CA ASN A 187 3.63 -8.77 37.18
C ASN A 187 3.93 -8.69 35.67
N ILE A 188 2.92 -8.75 34.80
CA ILE A 188 3.09 -8.69 33.35
C ILE A 188 2.89 -7.24 32.90
N VAL A 189 3.86 -6.72 32.16
CA VAL A 189 3.84 -5.37 31.59
C VAL A 189 2.80 -5.30 30.46
N ILE A 190 2.04 -4.21 30.38
CA ILE A 190 1.11 -3.98 29.25
C ILE A 190 1.81 -3.15 28.18
N GLY A 191 1.97 -3.72 26.98
CA GLY A 191 2.45 -3.00 25.80
C GLY A 191 1.31 -2.36 25.01
N LEU A 192 1.59 -1.28 24.28
CA LEU A 192 0.68 -0.63 23.35
C LEU A 192 1.42 -0.33 22.03
N HIS A 193 0.90 -0.85 20.92
CA HIS A 193 1.40 -0.58 19.57
C HIS A 193 0.24 -0.11 18.68
N LEU A 194 0.35 1.09 18.14
CA LEU A 194 -0.70 1.78 17.40
C LEU A 194 -0.20 2.19 16.01
N HIS A 195 -1.06 2.02 15.00
CA HIS A 195 -0.81 2.46 13.63
C HIS A 195 -1.62 3.71 13.26
N GLU A 196 -1.17 4.40 12.20
CA GLU A 196 -1.63 5.75 11.84
C GLU A 196 -2.77 5.78 10.81
N ASN A 197 -3.49 4.66 10.60
CA ASN A 197 -4.45 4.56 9.49
C ASN A 197 -5.61 5.54 9.58
N LEU A 198 -6.09 5.81 10.80
CA LEU A 198 -7.12 6.81 11.08
C LEU A 198 -6.55 8.12 11.62
N ALA A 199 -5.21 8.27 11.64
CA ALA A 199 -4.50 9.39 12.26
C ALA A 199 -4.83 9.59 13.76
N LEU A 200 -4.97 8.47 14.50
CA LEU A 200 -5.41 8.46 15.89
C LEU A 200 -4.33 8.02 16.90
N SER A 201 -3.16 7.55 16.47
CA SER A 201 -2.21 6.90 17.39
C SER A 201 -1.79 7.82 18.55
N TYR A 202 -1.54 9.10 18.26
CA TYR A 202 -1.14 10.08 19.27
C TYR A 202 -2.25 10.34 20.29
N SER A 203 -3.50 10.50 19.83
CA SER A 203 -4.64 10.66 20.75
C SER A 203 -4.91 9.42 21.59
N LEU A 204 -4.83 8.23 20.98
CA LEU A 204 -5.04 6.95 21.65
C LEU A 204 -3.94 6.66 22.68
N ALA A 205 -2.68 7.00 22.39
CA ALA A 205 -1.59 6.90 23.35
C ALA A 205 -1.82 7.80 24.58
N GLN A 206 -2.29 9.04 24.37
CA GLN A 206 -2.64 9.94 25.48
C GLN A 206 -3.81 9.40 26.32
N ASP A 207 -4.85 8.87 25.66
CA ASP A 207 -5.97 8.24 26.36
C ASP A 207 -5.52 7.02 27.17
N PHE A 208 -4.64 6.18 26.62
CA PHE A 208 -4.03 5.06 27.33
C PHE A 208 -3.24 5.51 28.56
N ILE A 209 -2.40 6.53 28.41
CA ILE A 209 -1.62 7.10 29.52
C ILE A 209 -2.56 7.64 30.62
N ALA A 210 -3.66 8.28 30.24
CA ALA A 210 -4.63 8.87 31.17
C ALA A 210 -5.45 7.82 31.93
N MET A 211 -5.80 6.70 31.28
CA MET A 211 -6.65 5.66 31.88
C MET A 211 -5.87 4.55 32.59
N LYS A 212 -4.56 4.40 32.34
CA LYS A 212 -3.80 3.27 32.87
C LYS A 212 -3.76 3.26 34.40
N ALA A 213 -3.87 2.07 34.99
CA ALA A 213 -3.75 1.86 36.42
C ALA A 213 -2.40 2.42 36.95
N SER A 214 -2.42 2.97 38.16
CA SER A 214 -1.25 3.63 38.74
C SER A 214 -0.11 2.66 39.04
N ASP A 215 -0.42 1.42 39.42
CA ASP A 215 0.50 0.34 39.80
C ASP A 215 0.96 -0.52 38.61
N ARG A 216 0.40 -0.32 37.42
CA ARG A 216 0.73 -1.09 36.21
C ARG A 216 1.94 -0.51 35.49
N GLU A 217 2.94 -1.35 35.22
CA GLU A 217 3.99 -1.03 34.24
C GLU A 217 3.46 -1.16 32.81
N CYS A 218 3.72 -0.15 31.98
CA CYS A 218 3.35 -0.13 30.57
C CYS A 218 4.54 0.25 29.66
N VAL A 219 4.47 -0.21 28.41
CA VAL A 219 5.40 0.17 27.32
C VAL A 219 4.58 0.68 26.14
N ILE A 220 4.94 1.84 25.58
CA ILE A 220 4.29 2.39 24.39
C ILE A 220 5.31 2.39 23.25
N ASP A 221 4.95 1.74 22.15
CA ASP A 221 5.74 1.72 20.93
C ASP A 221 5.56 3.01 20.13
N ALA A 222 6.64 3.51 19.58
CA ALA A 222 6.66 4.61 18.62
C ALA A 222 7.86 4.46 17.67
N SER A 223 7.96 5.35 16.70
CA SER A 223 9.08 5.38 15.73
C SER A 223 9.35 6.81 15.29
N MET A 224 10.59 7.11 14.92
CA MET A 224 11.01 8.41 14.41
C MET A 224 10.16 8.84 13.21
N LEU A 225 9.56 10.04 13.27
CA LEU A 225 8.68 10.57 12.21
C LEU A 225 7.53 9.61 11.84
N GLY A 226 7.13 8.74 12.78
CA GLY A 226 6.10 7.72 12.56
C GLY A 226 6.48 6.65 11.53
N MET A 227 7.78 6.45 11.27
CA MET A 227 8.27 5.49 10.28
C MET A 227 7.83 4.07 10.63
N GLY A 228 7.02 3.50 9.75
CA GLY A 228 6.43 2.18 9.95
C GLY A 228 5.74 1.70 8.70
N ARG A 229 5.27 0.46 8.74
CA ARG A 229 4.43 -0.09 7.67
C ARG A 229 3.33 0.92 7.33
N SER A 230 3.26 1.38 6.07
CA SER A 230 2.30 2.42 5.66
C SER A 230 0.88 2.08 6.15
N PRO A 231 0.20 3.04 6.79
CA PRO A 231 0.48 4.48 6.83
C PRO A 231 1.44 4.98 7.94
N GLY A 232 2.01 4.10 8.77
CA GLY A 232 3.01 4.47 9.78
C GLY A 232 2.58 4.16 11.22
N ASN A 233 3.37 4.62 12.19
CA ASN A 233 3.14 4.43 13.62
C ASN A 233 3.03 5.76 14.37
N LEU A 234 2.83 5.67 15.69
CA LEU A 234 3.03 6.79 16.60
C LEU A 234 4.43 7.42 16.43
N CYS A 235 4.47 8.74 16.30
CA CYS A 235 5.71 9.51 16.23
C CYS A 235 6.45 9.54 17.58
N MET A 236 7.71 9.10 17.59
CA MET A 236 8.54 9.02 18.79
C MET A 236 8.80 10.41 19.40
N GLU A 237 9.15 11.37 18.56
CA GLU A 237 9.44 12.74 18.96
C GLU A 237 8.24 13.43 19.65
N LEU A 238 7.02 13.10 19.21
CA LEU A 238 5.79 13.67 19.78
C LEU A 238 5.44 13.04 21.13
N ILE A 239 5.55 11.71 21.26
CA ILE A 239 5.23 11.04 22.52
C ILE A 239 6.31 11.30 23.58
N MET A 240 7.59 11.42 23.22
CA MET A 240 8.65 11.84 24.14
C MET A 240 8.37 13.23 24.74
N ASP A 241 8.05 14.21 23.88
CA ASP A 241 7.72 15.57 24.33
C ASP A 241 6.47 15.59 25.23
N TYR A 242 5.43 14.80 24.89
CA TYR A 242 4.27 14.63 25.74
C TYR A 242 4.62 14.07 27.12
N MET A 243 5.43 13.00 27.17
CA MET A 243 5.87 12.37 28.41
C MET A 243 6.66 13.35 29.28
N ASN A 244 7.56 14.14 28.69
CA ASN A 244 8.30 15.18 29.40
C ASN A 244 7.37 16.25 30.01
N LYS A 245 6.40 16.74 29.22
CA LYS A 245 5.48 17.82 29.63
C LYS A 245 4.40 17.38 30.61
N LYS A 246 3.91 16.14 30.51
CA LYS A 246 2.69 15.68 31.20
C LYS A 246 2.91 14.56 32.20
N GLN A 247 3.99 13.79 32.06
CA GLN A 247 4.26 12.62 32.91
C GLN A 247 5.56 12.75 33.71
N SER A 248 6.25 13.89 33.70
CA SER A 248 7.58 14.04 34.34
C SER A 248 8.63 13.09 33.73
N GLY A 249 8.54 12.83 32.43
CA GLY A 249 9.60 12.17 31.66
C GLY A 249 10.87 13.04 31.60
N HIS A 250 11.98 12.39 31.24
CA HIS A 250 13.30 13.03 31.12
C HIS A 250 14.01 12.63 29.82
N TYR A 251 13.26 12.44 28.74
CA TYR A 251 13.82 12.12 27.43
C TYR A 251 14.46 13.37 26.81
N ASP A 252 15.62 13.23 26.18
CA ASP A 252 16.18 14.27 25.32
C ASP A 252 15.66 14.07 23.89
N VAL A 253 14.84 15.01 23.41
CA VAL A 253 14.21 14.89 22.10
C VAL A 253 15.16 15.28 20.97
N ASN A 254 16.22 16.06 21.24
CA ASN A 254 17.09 16.60 20.19
C ASN A 254 17.81 15.50 19.37
N PRO A 255 18.42 14.45 19.98
CA PRO A 255 19.03 13.38 19.21
C PRO A 255 18.05 12.68 18.26
N VAL A 256 16.78 12.53 18.66
CA VAL A 256 15.74 11.95 17.80
C VAL A 256 15.42 12.87 16.62
N LEU A 257 15.33 14.19 16.85
CA LEU A 257 15.12 15.17 15.79
C LEU A 257 16.30 15.19 14.79
N ASP A 258 17.54 15.16 15.28
CA ASP A 258 18.73 15.07 14.44
C ASP A 258 18.76 13.74 13.66
N GLY A 259 18.31 12.63 14.25
CA GLY A 259 18.13 11.35 13.57
C GLY A 259 17.10 11.39 12.45
N ILE A 260 16.02 12.15 12.68
CA ILE A 260 14.99 12.39 11.66
C ILE A 260 15.57 13.18 10.49
N ASP A 261 16.25 14.28 10.75
CA ASP A 261 16.79 15.15 9.71
C ASP A 261 17.91 14.47 8.90
N ASP A 262 18.81 13.74 9.58
CA ASP A 262 19.95 13.10 8.92
C ASP A 262 19.55 11.88 8.07
N HIS A 263 18.53 11.11 8.49
CA HIS A 263 18.20 9.82 7.87
C HIS A 263 16.74 9.69 7.46
N ILE A 264 15.82 9.85 8.40
CA ILE A 264 14.42 9.43 8.22
C ILE A 264 13.68 10.32 7.22
N ALA A 265 13.91 11.63 7.24
CA ALA A 265 13.32 12.59 6.32
C ALA A 265 13.69 12.27 4.86
N ARG A 266 14.95 11.86 4.62
CA ARG A 266 15.40 11.41 3.30
C ARG A 266 14.71 10.11 2.88
N LEU A 267 14.59 9.12 3.77
CA LEU A 267 13.88 7.87 3.46
C LEU A 267 12.41 8.14 3.11
N LYS A 268 11.76 9.10 3.79
CA LYS A 268 10.38 9.53 3.49
C LYS A 268 10.22 10.16 2.11
N GLN A 269 11.25 10.82 1.61
CA GLN A 269 11.23 11.38 0.25
C GLN A 269 11.38 10.29 -0.82
N ILE A 270 12.10 9.20 -0.51
CA ILE A 270 12.29 8.07 -1.43
C ILE A 270 11.02 7.21 -1.47
N GLU A 271 10.54 6.77 -0.30
CA GLU A 271 9.31 6.00 -0.17
C GLU A 271 8.41 6.61 0.91
N PRO A 272 7.34 7.32 0.52
CA PRO A 272 6.52 8.07 1.46
C PRO A 272 5.62 7.16 2.31
N TRP A 273 5.56 7.45 3.61
CA TRP A 273 4.52 6.97 4.52
C TRP A 273 3.73 8.13 5.13
N GLY A 274 2.56 7.81 5.65
CA GLY A 274 1.62 8.76 6.24
C GLY A 274 0.19 8.44 5.82
N TYR A 275 -0.72 9.34 6.20
CA TYR A 275 -2.14 9.20 5.90
C TYR A 275 -2.39 8.94 4.41
N ASN A 276 -3.17 7.90 4.14
CA ASN A 276 -3.60 7.53 2.80
C ASN A 276 -5.06 7.06 2.86
N THR A 277 -5.87 7.60 1.95
CA THR A 277 -7.32 7.40 1.96
C THR A 277 -7.73 5.94 1.82
N ALA A 278 -7.01 5.13 1.03
CA ALA A 278 -7.35 3.72 0.87
C ALA A 278 -7.11 2.92 2.16
N TYR A 279 -6.01 3.19 2.86
CA TYR A 279 -5.75 2.57 4.17
C TYR A 279 -6.72 3.04 5.25
N ALA A 280 -7.12 4.32 5.23
CA ALA A 280 -8.15 4.84 6.13
C ALA A 280 -9.51 4.18 5.89
N ILE A 281 -9.89 3.93 4.62
CA ILE A 281 -11.09 3.18 4.25
C ILE A 281 -10.98 1.71 4.71
N SER A 282 -9.82 1.09 4.55
CA SER A 282 -9.57 -0.28 5.06
C SER A 282 -9.77 -0.35 6.57
N ALA A 283 -9.20 0.60 7.31
CA ALA A 283 -9.31 0.70 8.76
C ALA A 283 -10.76 0.93 9.19
N LYS A 284 -11.49 1.82 8.51
CA LYS A 284 -12.93 2.07 8.74
C LYS A 284 -13.75 0.78 8.73
N TYR A 285 -13.40 -0.19 7.89
CA TYR A 285 -14.11 -1.48 7.80
C TYR A 285 -13.46 -2.61 8.60
N ASN A 286 -12.39 -2.33 9.35
CA ASN A 286 -11.57 -3.29 10.09
C ASN A 286 -11.07 -4.43 9.18
N LEU A 287 -10.50 -4.07 8.03
CA LEU A 287 -10.05 -5.01 7.01
C LEU A 287 -8.54 -5.19 7.04
N HIS A 288 -8.11 -6.40 6.71
CA HIS A 288 -6.72 -6.69 6.43
C HIS A 288 -6.19 -5.74 5.34
N ARG A 289 -5.20 -4.94 5.71
CA ARG A 289 -4.53 -3.92 4.87
C ARG A 289 -4.25 -4.30 3.41
N ASN A 290 -3.84 -5.55 3.16
CA ASN A 290 -3.52 -6.01 1.81
C ASN A 290 -4.71 -5.93 0.83
N TYR A 291 -5.95 -5.85 1.33
CA TYR A 291 -7.11 -5.53 0.49
C TYR A 291 -7.02 -4.13 -0.13
N ALA A 292 -6.60 -3.13 0.65
CA ALA A 292 -6.40 -1.77 0.14
C ALA A 292 -5.18 -1.67 -0.78
N GLU A 293 -4.07 -2.32 -0.42
CA GLU A 293 -2.86 -2.40 -1.26
C GLU A 293 -3.18 -2.97 -2.64
N PHE A 294 -3.89 -4.09 -2.68
CA PHE A 294 -4.31 -4.72 -3.92
C PHE A 294 -5.10 -3.76 -4.82
N LEU A 295 -6.02 -2.97 -4.26
CA LEU A 295 -6.81 -1.99 -5.02
C LEU A 295 -6.00 -0.76 -5.43
N LEU A 296 -5.06 -0.32 -4.60
CA LEU A 296 -4.12 0.77 -4.91
C LEU A 296 -3.21 0.39 -6.09
N ASP A 297 -2.68 -0.83 -6.08
CA ASP A 297 -1.77 -1.35 -7.12
C ASP A 297 -2.43 -1.44 -8.50
N LYS A 298 -3.77 -1.48 -8.57
CA LYS A 298 -4.50 -1.38 -9.85
C LYS A 298 -4.39 0.02 -10.49
N GLY A 299 -4.05 1.06 -9.71
CA GLY A 299 -3.72 2.42 -10.20
C GLY A 299 -4.85 3.19 -10.89
N ARG A 300 -6.10 2.73 -10.80
CA ARG A 300 -7.23 3.22 -11.61
C ARG A 300 -8.49 3.56 -10.82
N LEU A 301 -8.51 3.21 -9.54
CA LEU A 301 -9.66 3.38 -8.67
C LEU A 301 -9.54 4.68 -7.87
N ARG A 302 -10.67 5.39 -7.73
CA ARG A 302 -10.82 6.50 -6.79
C ARG A 302 -11.22 6.00 -5.41
N ALA A 303 -11.04 6.85 -4.40
CA ALA A 303 -11.45 6.57 -3.02
C ALA A 303 -12.91 6.12 -2.88
N LYS A 304 -13.86 6.72 -3.63
CA LYS A 304 -15.28 6.28 -3.63
C LYS A 304 -15.42 4.82 -4.04
N GLN A 305 -14.72 4.42 -5.10
CA GLN A 305 -14.78 3.07 -5.67
C GLN A 305 -14.10 2.07 -4.74
N ILE A 306 -12.94 2.43 -4.20
CA ILE A 306 -12.26 1.66 -3.15
C ILE A 306 -13.19 1.46 -1.95
N ASN A 307 -13.90 2.50 -1.50
CA ASN A 307 -14.86 2.40 -0.40
C ASN A 307 -16.07 1.50 -0.71
N GLN A 308 -16.56 1.49 -1.95
CA GLN A 308 -17.63 0.57 -2.37
C GLN A 308 -17.16 -0.89 -2.37
N ILE A 309 -15.98 -1.17 -2.93
CA ILE A 309 -15.41 -2.52 -2.98
C ILE A 309 -15.02 -3.02 -1.59
N LEU A 310 -14.30 -2.23 -0.80
CA LEU A 310 -13.91 -2.62 0.56
C LEU A 310 -15.14 -2.74 1.48
N GLY A 311 -16.15 -1.90 1.28
CA GLY A 311 -17.41 -1.97 2.03
C GLY A 311 -18.24 -3.22 1.77
N SER A 312 -18.01 -3.94 0.65
CA SER A 312 -18.71 -5.19 0.32
C SER A 312 -18.01 -6.46 0.83
N VAL A 313 -16.82 -6.33 1.44
CA VAL A 313 -16.09 -7.48 2.01
C VAL A 313 -16.89 -8.12 3.14
N GLU A 314 -17.17 -9.41 2.99
CA GLU A 314 -17.92 -10.19 3.96
C GLU A 314 -17.20 -10.31 5.31
N ALA A 315 -17.96 -10.39 6.41
CA ALA A 315 -17.42 -10.40 7.77
C ALA A 315 -16.34 -11.47 8.01
N HIS A 316 -16.53 -12.67 7.45
CA HIS A 316 -15.61 -13.79 7.61
C HIS A 316 -14.33 -13.68 6.74
N LYS A 317 -14.27 -12.70 5.82
CA LYS A 317 -13.11 -12.42 4.94
C LYS A 317 -12.28 -11.23 5.42
N LYS A 318 -12.66 -10.57 6.52
CA LYS A 318 -12.03 -9.31 6.94
C LYS A 318 -10.62 -9.48 7.52
N THR A 319 -10.40 -10.50 8.34
CA THR A 319 -9.19 -10.65 9.16
C THR A 319 -8.02 -11.23 8.39
N ALA A 320 -8.26 -12.23 7.54
CA ALA A 320 -7.26 -12.84 6.67
C ALA A 320 -7.34 -12.27 5.25
N TYR A 321 -6.19 -12.01 4.65
CA TYR A 321 -6.12 -11.58 3.26
C TYR A 321 -6.44 -12.73 2.29
N ASP A 322 -7.42 -12.52 1.42
CA ASP A 322 -7.75 -13.42 0.32
C ASP A 322 -7.67 -12.66 -1.01
N GLN A 323 -6.56 -12.87 -1.72
CA GLN A 323 -6.31 -12.21 -3.00
C GLN A 323 -7.34 -12.57 -4.08
N ALA A 324 -7.76 -13.83 -4.15
CA ALA A 324 -8.71 -14.28 -5.17
C ALA A 324 -10.09 -13.66 -4.94
N TYR A 325 -10.49 -13.52 -3.67
CA TYR A 325 -11.75 -12.90 -3.29
C TYR A 325 -11.79 -11.40 -3.65
N ILE A 326 -10.75 -10.62 -3.34
CA ILE A 326 -10.74 -9.19 -3.67
C ILE A 326 -10.63 -8.93 -5.17
N GLU A 327 -9.89 -9.76 -5.90
CA GLU A 327 -9.86 -9.73 -7.36
C GLU A 327 -11.27 -9.98 -7.92
N LYS A 328 -12.01 -10.95 -7.37
CA LYS A 328 -13.41 -11.18 -7.75
C LYS A 328 -14.30 -9.97 -7.43
N LEU A 329 -14.22 -9.38 -6.23
CA LEU A 329 -15.02 -8.19 -5.89
C LEU A 329 -14.69 -7.00 -6.78
N TYR A 330 -13.42 -6.81 -7.12
CA TYR A 330 -12.97 -5.81 -8.07
C TYR A 330 -13.54 -6.06 -9.47
N GLN A 331 -13.50 -7.31 -9.94
CA GLN A 331 -14.08 -7.71 -11.21
C GLN A 331 -15.60 -7.51 -11.21
N ASP A 332 -16.32 -8.01 -10.21
CA ASP A 332 -17.76 -7.83 -10.06
C ASP A 332 -18.14 -6.34 -10.05
N TYR A 333 -17.32 -5.50 -9.40
CA TYR A 333 -17.48 -4.04 -9.43
C TYR A 333 -17.27 -3.44 -10.83
N GLN A 334 -16.29 -3.91 -11.59
CA GLN A 334 -16.10 -3.49 -12.99
C GLN A 334 -17.18 -4.07 -13.92
N ASN A 335 -17.70 -5.24 -13.59
CA ASN A 335 -18.69 -6.01 -14.34
C ASN A 335 -20.12 -5.51 -14.08
N HIS A 336 -20.32 -4.27 -13.61
CA HIS A 336 -21.64 -3.62 -13.69
C HIS A 336 -22.03 -3.50 -15.17
N ALA A 337 -22.63 -4.56 -15.67
CA ALA A 337 -23.10 -4.67 -17.04
C ALA A 337 -24.19 -3.63 -17.23
N VAL A 338 -24.04 -2.83 -18.28
CA VAL A 338 -25.05 -1.89 -18.74
C VAL A 338 -25.53 -2.38 -20.09
N ASP A 339 -26.80 -2.12 -20.39
CA ASP A 339 -27.33 -2.34 -21.73
C ASP A 339 -26.72 -1.27 -22.66
N ASP A 340 -25.72 -1.66 -23.45
CA ASP A 340 -25.03 -0.81 -24.41
C ASP A 340 -25.51 -1.04 -25.85
N THR A 341 -26.62 -1.75 -26.05
CA THR A 341 -27.13 -2.14 -27.37
C THR A 341 -27.32 -0.94 -28.30
N ASP A 342 -27.91 0.15 -27.79
CA ASP A 342 -28.15 1.36 -28.58
C ASP A 342 -26.86 2.13 -28.87
N ALA A 343 -25.94 2.21 -27.89
CA ALA A 343 -24.65 2.86 -28.07
C ALA A 343 -23.79 2.11 -29.12
N MET A 344 -23.75 0.78 -29.05
CA MET A 344 -23.09 -0.08 -30.02
C MET A 344 -23.70 0.07 -31.41
N ARG A 345 -25.04 0.17 -31.53
CA ARG A 345 -25.72 0.39 -32.82
C ARG A 345 -25.34 1.75 -33.43
N GLN A 346 -25.32 2.81 -32.62
CA GLN A 346 -24.93 4.15 -33.08
C GLN A 346 -23.45 4.19 -33.52
N LEU A 347 -22.55 3.62 -32.73
CA LEU A 347 -21.14 3.54 -33.09
C LEU A 347 -20.92 2.70 -34.35
N ALA A 348 -21.63 1.58 -34.52
CA ALA A 348 -21.50 0.74 -35.71
C ALA A 348 -21.93 1.48 -36.99
N GLN A 349 -22.96 2.33 -36.92
CA GLN A 349 -23.39 3.16 -38.05
C GLN A 349 -22.36 4.21 -38.45
N VAL A 350 -21.62 4.77 -37.49
CA VAL A 350 -20.65 5.85 -37.74
C VAL A 350 -19.25 5.31 -38.06
N LEU A 351 -18.85 4.22 -37.41
CA LEU A 351 -17.48 3.67 -37.46
C LEU A 351 -17.35 2.45 -38.38
N GLY A 352 -18.42 1.67 -38.56
CA GLY A 352 -18.39 0.43 -39.34
C GLY A 352 -17.90 0.66 -40.77
N GLY A 353 -16.88 -0.11 -41.19
CA GLY A 353 -16.27 0.00 -42.52
C GLY A 353 -15.45 1.26 -42.79
N ARG A 354 -15.24 2.15 -41.81
CA ARG A 354 -14.36 3.32 -41.95
C ARG A 354 -12.95 3.07 -41.42
N ASN A 355 -11.97 3.76 -42.00
CA ASN A 355 -10.63 3.84 -41.42
C ASN A 355 -10.68 4.66 -40.13
N CYS A 356 -10.14 4.12 -39.04
CA CYS A 356 -10.07 4.82 -37.76
C CYS A 356 -8.61 5.16 -37.41
N LEU A 357 -8.39 6.33 -36.81
CA LEU A 357 -7.12 6.75 -36.23
C LEU A 357 -7.27 6.86 -34.72
N ILE A 358 -6.49 6.11 -33.96
CA ILE A 358 -6.39 6.24 -32.51
C ILE A 358 -5.20 7.12 -32.15
N LEU A 359 -5.49 8.19 -31.42
CA LEU A 359 -4.51 9.06 -30.78
C LEU A 359 -4.32 8.62 -29.32
N ALA A 360 -3.07 8.35 -28.94
CA ALA A 360 -2.66 7.98 -27.60
C ALA A 360 -1.75 9.08 -27.00
N PRO A 361 -1.63 9.18 -25.66
CA PRO A 361 -1.02 10.33 -25.00
C PRO A 361 0.53 10.30 -24.96
N GLY A 362 1.18 9.58 -25.87
CA GLY A 362 2.65 9.52 -25.98
C GLY A 362 3.23 10.76 -26.66
N ALA A 363 4.47 11.11 -26.30
CA ALA A 363 5.17 12.30 -26.78
C ALA A 363 5.27 12.37 -28.32
N SER A 364 5.30 11.23 -29.01
CA SER A 364 5.41 11.17 -30.47
C SER A 364 4.25 11.85 -31.20
N ILE A 365 3.10 12.04 -30.54
CA ILE A 365 1.97 12.77 -31.12
C ILE A 365 2.30 14.25 -31.39
N LEU A 366 3.26 14.82 -30.64
CA LEU A 366 3.79 16.16 -30.87
C LEU A 366 5.00 16.13 -31.81
N GLU A 367 5.91 15.18 -31.61
CA GLU A 367 7.15 15.08 -32.39
C GLU A 367 6.90 14.77 -33.87
N GLU A 368 5.89 13.97 -34.18
CA GLU A 368 5.59 13.47 -35.53
C GLU A 368 4.28 14.05 -36.09
N LYS A 369 3.88 15.23 -35.62
CA LYS A 369 2.62 15.89 -35.98
C LYS A 369 2.40 16.04 -37.48
N ALA A 370 3.44 16.42 -38.22
CA ALA A 370 3.32 16.62 -39.67
C ALA A 370 2.89 15.34 -40.41
N SER A 371 3.39 14.18 -39.97
CA SER A 371 3.02 12.87 -40.54
C SER A 371 1.57 12.52 -40.23
N ILE A 372 1.11 12.82 -39.01
CA ILE A 372 -0.26 12.58 -38.56
C ILE A 372 -1.23 13.49 -39.34
N ASP A 373 -0.92 14.78 -39.46
CA ASP A 373 -1.75 15.75 -40.20
C ASP A 373 -1.88 15.37 -41.68
N ALA A 374 -0.77 14.97 -42.31
CA ALA A 374 -0.76 14.51 -43.70
C ALA A 374 -1.63 13.25 -43.90
N TYR A 375 -1.61 12.32 -42.94
CA TYR A 375 -2.46 11.14 -42.96
C TYR A 375 -3.94 11.50 -42.80
N ILE A 376 -4.28 12.37 -41.84
CA ILE A 376 -5.67 12.83 -41.63
C ILE A 376 -6.21 13.49 -42.89
N ALA A 377 -5.44 14.38 -43.51
CA ALA A 377 -5.84 15.08 -44.73
C ALA A 377 -6.04 14.14 -45.94
N ARG A 378 -5.22 13.08 -46.04
CA ARG A 378 -5.25 12.15 -47.17
C ARG A 378 -6.33 11.07 -47.04
N GLU A 379 -6.45 10.45 -45.87
CA GLU A 379 -7.29 9.27 -45.65
C GLU A 379 -8.65 9.61 -45.03
N ASN A 380 -8.83 10.83 -44.51
CA ASN A 380 -10.04 11.29 -43.82
C ASN A 380 -10.61 10.27 -42.80
N PRO A 381 -9.78 9.78 -41.86
CA PRO A 381 -10.20 8.76 -40.89
C PRO A 381 -11.18 9.32 -39.87
N VAL A 382 -11.89 8.44 -39.13
CA VAL A 382 -12.50 8.86 -37.86
C VAL A 382 -11.39 8.95 -36.82
N VAL A 383 -11.27 10.08 -36.14
CA VAL A 383 -10.23 10.31 -35.14
C VAL A 383 -10.77 10.06 -33.74
N LEU A 384 -10.22 9.04 -33.06
CA LEU A 384 -10.55 8.70 -31.68
C LEU A 384 -9.35 8.95 -30.78
N SER A 385 -9.55 9.55 -29.61
CA SER A 385 -8.49 9.70 -28.62
C SER A 385 -8.71 8.75 -27.44
N ALA A 386 -7.65 8.10 -26.96
CA ALA A 386 -7.71 7.15 -25.86
C ALA A 386 -7.31 7.82 -24.54
N ASN A 387 -8.29 8.06 -23.67
CA ASN A 387 -8.15 8.51 -22.29
C ASN A 387 -7.65 9.97 -22.11
N PHE A 388 -7.64 10.80 -23.16
CA PHE A 388 -7.33 12.24 -23.04
C PHE A 388 -7.97 13.04 -24.19
N VAL A 389 -8.04 14.37 -24.05
CA VAL A 389 -8.44 15.27 -25.16
C VAL A 389 -7.17 15.87 -25.77
N PRO A 390 -6.85 15.60 -27.06
CA PRO A 390 -5.66 16.16 -27.70
C PRO A 390 -5.85 17.65 -27.99
N GLU A 391 -4.85 18.48 -27.67
CA GLU A 391 -4.92 19.94 -27.89
C GLU A 391 -4.59 20.36 -29.33
N GLY A 392 -3.82 19.53 -30.05
CA GLY A 392 -3.39 19.81 -31.43
C GLY A 392 -4.16 19.08 -32.53
N TYR A 393 -5.22 18.34 -32.18
CA TYR A 393 -6.00 17.51 -33.09
C TYR A 393 -7.49 17.63 -32.81
N ALA A 394 -8.30 17.69 -33.88
CA ALA A 394 -9.74 17.56 -33.76
C ALA A 394 -10.10 16.07 -33.67
N ALA A 395 -10.36 15.57 -32.46
CA ALA A 395 -10.88 14.23 -32.26
C ALA A 395 -12.41 14.24 -32.43
N ASP A 396 -12.94 13.25 -33.14
CA ASP A 396 -14.39 13.02 -33.27
C ASP A 396 -14.96 12.42 -31.98
N TYR A 397 -14.21 11.48 -31.39
CA TYR A 397 -14.57 10.80 -30.15
C TYR A 397 -13.40 10.74 -29.15
N VAL A 398 -13.72 10.78 -27.87
CA VAL A 398 -12.77 10.46 -26.79
C VAL A 398 -13.27 9.22 -26.06
N PHE A 399 -12.49 8.15 -26.13
CA PHE A 399 -12.73 6.92 -25.38
C PHE A 399 -12.10 7.04 -23.99
N CYS A 400 -12.87 6.82 -22.93
CA CYS A 400 -12.37 6.86 -21.56
C CYS A 400 -12.76 5.62 -20.76
N CYS A 401 -11.77 4.98 -20.13
CA CYS A 401 -11.97 3.84 -19.22
C CYS A 401 -11.31 4.01 -17.85
N ASN A 402 -10.61 5.13 -17.64
CA ASN A 402 -9.91 5.46 -16.39
C ASN A 402 -10.59 6.64 -15.68
N ALA A 403 -11.00 6.43 -14.42
CA ALA A 403 -11.75 7.42 -13.65
C ALA A 403 -10.97 8.71 -13.37
N MET A 404 -9.66 8.64 -13.15
CA MET A 404 -8.82 9.84 -12.94
C MET A 404 -8.79 10.69 -14.21
N ARG A 405 -8.52 10.07 -15.36
CA ARG A 405 -8.44 10.76 -16.65
C ARG A 405 -9.80 11.32 -17.09
N PHE A 406 -10.89 10.65 -16.75
CA PHE A 406 -12.23 11.11 -17.10
C PHE A 406 -12.59 12.46 -16.48
N GLU A 407 -12.25 12.71 -15.22
CA GLU A 407 -12.50 14.01 -14.57
C GLU A 407 -11.71 15.14 -15.22
N THR A 408 -10.45 14.89 -15.62
CA THR A 408 -9.67 15.87 -16.37
C THR A 408 -10.34 16.22 -17.71
N ILE A 409 -10.98 15.24 -18.35
CA ILE A 409 -11.76 15.46 -19.58
C ILE A 409 -13.02 16.28 -19.27
N LEU A 410 -13.77 15.94 -18.22
CA LEU A 410 -15.00 16.65 -17.81
C LEU A 410 -14.74 18.11 -17.43
N GLY A 411 -13.56 18.44 -16.89
CA GLY A 411 -13.19 19.81 -16.55
C GLY A 411 -12.95 20.75 -17.74
N ARG A 412 -13.01 20.26 -18.99
CA ARG A 412 -12.79 21.07 -20.20
C ARG A 412 -14.09 21.69 -20.72
N LYS A 413 -14.01 22.95 -21.16
CA LYS A 413 -15.17 23.73 -21.69
C LYS A 413 -15.74 23.20 -23.01
N GLN A 414 -14.93 22.51 -23.81
CA GLN A 414 -15.34 21.88 -25.06
C GLN A 414 -14.74 20.48 -25.09
N THR A 415 -15.60 19.49 -25.21
CA THR A 415 -15.23 18.07 -25.29
C THR A 415 -15.88 17.45 -26.52
N PRO A 416 -15.14 16.64 -27.29
CA PRO A 416 -15.74 15.80 -28.32
C PRO A 416 -16.76 14.82 -27.74
N LYS A 417 -17.45 14.08 -28.61
CA LYS A 417 -18.35 13.01 -28.18
C LYS A 417 -17.59 12.00 -27.32
N LEU A 418 -18.21 11.53 -26.25
CA LEU A 418 -17.55 10.68 -25.26
C LEU A 418 -18.00 9.24 -25.42
N ILE A 419 -17.05 8.32 -25.48
CA ILE A 419 -17.30 6.88 -25.35
C ILE A 419 -16.73 6.46 -24.00
N VAL A 420 -17.58 6.07 -23.06
CA VAL A 420 -17.16 5.77 -21.69
C VAL A 420 -17.52 4.34 -21.33
N THR A 421 -16.64 3.67 -20.60
CA THR A 421 -16.94 2.32 -20.13
C THR A 421 -17.89 2.35 -18.92
N SER A 422 -18.63 1.27 -18.72
CA SER A 422 -19.71 1.18 -17.73
C SER A 422 -19.32 1.55 -16.30
N ASN A 423 -18.09 1.24 -15.89
CA ASN A 423 -17.51 1.61 -14.60
C ASN A 423 -17.38 3.13 -14.36
N LEU A 424 -17.54 3.96 -15.39
CA LEU A 424 -17.48 5.42 -15.31
C LEU A 424 -18.84 6.10 -15.46
N LEU A 425 -19.91 5.36 -15.81
CA LEU A 425 -21.21 5.97 -16.10
C LEU A 425 -21.82 6.71 -14.90
N GLU A 426 -21.55 6.26 -13.67
CA GLU A 426 -21.97 7.01 -12.46
C GLU A 426 -21.36 8.41 -12.35
N MET A 427 -20.24 8.68 -13.04
CA MET A 427 -19.59 10.00 -13.04
C MET A 427 -20.26 10.97 -14.03
N CYS A 428 -21.08 10.44 -14.94
CA CYS A 428 -21.77 11.19 -16.00
C CYS A 428 -23.11 11.75 -15.49
N THR A 429 -23.07 12.79 -14.64
CA THR A 429 -24.28 13.50 -14.21
C THR A 429 -24.59 14.69 -15.14
N GLU A 430 -25.86 15.12 -15.20
CA GLU A 430 -26.28 16.28 -16.03
C GLU A 430 -25.48 17.55 -15.71
N GLU A 431 -25.04 17.72 -14.45
CA GLU A 431 -24.21 18.84 -14.01
C GLU A 431 -22.77 18.77 -14.54
N ASN A 432 -22.21 17.57 -14.71
CA ASN A 432 -20.82 17.36 -15.10
C ASN A 432 -20.61 17.26 -16.62
N VAL A 433 -21.66 16.96 -17.38
CA VAL A 433 -21.56 16.64 -18.81
C VAL A 433 -22.46 17.52 -19.66
N CYS A 434 -22.49 18.81 -19.35
CA CYS A 434 -23.26 19.79 -20.11
C CYS A 434 -22.62 20.01 -21.50
N GLY A 435 -23.04 19.25 -22.52
CA GLY A 435 -22.62 19.47 -23.90
C GLY A 435 -22.47 18.23 -24.80
N PRO A 436 -21.62 17.23 -24.46
CA PRO A 436 -21.29 16.13 -25.38
C PRO A 436 -22.28 14.95 -25.27
N GLU A 437 -22.54 14.30 -26.41
CA GLU A 437 -23.22 13.00 -26.46
C GLU A 437 -22.33 11.93 -25.80
N ILE A 438 -22.85 11.24 -24.78
CA ILE A 438 -22.15 10.16 -24.07
C ILE A 438 -22.68 8.81 -24.54
N LEU A 439 -21.76 7.95 -24.96
CA LEU A 439 -22.03 6.57 -25.34
C LEU A 439 -21.41 5.65 -24.30
N GLY A 440 -22.26 5.05 -23.47
CA GLY A 440 -21.87 4.05 -22.48
C GLY A 440 -21.66 2.69 -23.12
N ILE A 441 -20.49 2.09 -22.94
CA ILE A 441 -20.14 0.77 -23.46
C ILE A 441 -19.80 -0.16 -22.31
N ASN A 442 -20.19 -1.43 -22.43
CA ASN A 442 -19.92 -2.42 -21.40
C ASN A 442 -18.40 -2.67 -21.28
N TYR A 443 -17.87 -2.51 -20.07
CA TYR A 443 -16.44 -2.66 -19.80
C TYR A 443 -15.94 -4.08 -20.12
N VAL A 444 -16.70 -5.11 -19.70
CA VAL A 444 -16.33 -6.54 -19.80
C VAL A 444 -16.12 -6.97 -21.25
N ASP A 445 -16.93 -6.41 -22.14
CA ASP A 445 -16.88 -6.70 -23.55
C ASP A 445 -15.55 -6.27 -24.21
N LEU A 446 -14.85 -5.33 -23.59
CA LEU A 446 -13.62 -4.73 -24.09
C LEU A 446 -12.36 -5.26 -23.38
N SER A 447 -12.47 -5.97 -22.26
CA SER A 447 -11.34 -6.53 -21.52
C SER A 447 -10.93 -7.92 -22.05
N PHE A 448 -9.65 -8.29 -21.90
CA PHE A 448 -9.15 -9.63 -22.27
C PHE A 448 -9.42 -10.66 -21.18
N ASP A 449 -10.06 -11.78 -21.57
CA ASP A 449 -10.12 -13.01 -20.79
C ASP A 449 -8.76 -13.73 -20.85
N GLY A 450 -7.79 -13.24 -20.07
CA GLY A 450 -6.53 -13.90 -19.79
C GLY A 450 -6.39 -14.27 -18.31
N LYS A 451 -5.23 -14.80 -17.88
CA LYS A 451 -4.92 -14.98 -16.45
C LYS A 451 -4.86 -13.65 -15.67
N GLU A 452 -4.72 -12.52 -16.38
CA GLU A 452 -4.79 -11.15 -15.86
C GLU A 452 -5.71 -10.33 -16.77
N VAL A 453 -6.57 -9.49 -16.18
CA VAL A 453 -7.45 -8.57 -16.92
C VAL A 453 -6.59 -7.48 -17.57
N VAL A 454 -6.78 -7.26 -18.88
CA VAL A 454 -6.08 -6.20 -19.63
C VAL A 454 -6.99 -5.03 -19.84
N ASP A 455 -6.53 -3.87 -19.40
CA ASP A 455 -7.33 -2.65 -19.31
C ASP A 455 -6.59 -1.43 -19.89
N ASN A 456 -5.56 -1.64 -20.72
CA ASN A 456 -4.93 -0.54 -21.46
C ASN A 456 -5.95 0.13 -22.40
N SER A 457 -6.08 1.46 -22.34
CA SER A 457 -7.13 2.18 -23.07
C SER A 457 -7.05 2.09 -24.58
N VAL A 458 -5.84 1.98 -25.14
CA VAL A 458 -5.67 1.79 -26.59
C VAL A 458 -6.09 0.37 -26.98
N ILE A 459 -5.69 -0.64 -26.22
CA ILE A 459 -6.07 -2.04 -26.46
C ILE A 459 -7.60 -2.21 -26.37
N MET A 460 -8.23 -1.66 -25.33
CA MET A 460 -9.68 -1.70 -25.15
C MET A 460 -10.42 -1.00 -26.30
N LEU A 461 -9.91 0.16 -26.75
CA LEU A 461 -10.48 0.89 -27.87
C LEU A 461 -10.34 0.10 -29.19
N ILE A 462 -9.19 -0.52 -29.47
CA ILE A 462 -9.01 -1.37 -30.65
C ILE A 462 -10.03 -2.52 -30.64
N ARG A 463 -10.27 -3.13 -29.48
CA ARG A 463 -11.28 -4.18 -29.33
C ARG A 463 -12.69 -3.70 -29.58
N LEU A 464 -13.04 -2.51 -29.09
CA LEU A 464 -14.33 -1.88 -29.40
C LEU A 464 -14.47 -1.71 -30.91
N LEU A 465 -13.47 -1.13 -31.57
CA LEU A 465 -13.49 -0.93 -33.03
C LEU A 465 -13.62 -2.26 -33.79
N LYS A 466 -12.94 -3.31 -33.34
CA LYS A 466 -13.08 -4.65 -33.91
C LYS A 466 -14.52 -5.18 -33.78
N LYS A 467 -15.16 -5.02 -32.61
CA LYS A 467 -16.56 -5.43 -32.39
C LYS A 467 -17.55 -4.63 -33.26
N LEU A 468 -17.16 -3.46 -33.72
CA LEU A 468 -17.92 -2.60 -34.62
C LEU A 468 -17.56 -2.83 -36.11
N ASP A 469 -16.90 -3.96 -36.43
CA ASP A 469 -16.49 -4.35 -37.78
C ASP A 469 -15.59 -3.30 -38.49
N VAL A 470 -14.76 -2.59 -37.72
CA VAL A 470 -13.70 -1.74 -38.27
C VAL A 470 -12.54 -2.64 -38.73
N THR A 471 -12.19 -2.54 -40.01
CA THR A 471 -11.16 -3.41 -40.63
C THR A 471 -9.75 -2.84 -40.52
N ARG A 472 -9.61 -1.51 -40.45
CA ARG A 472 -8.32 -0.83 -40.45
C ARG A 472 -8.22 0.26 -39.38
N VAL A 473 -7.19 0.15 -38.55
CA VAL A 473 -6.88 1.09 -37.47
C VAL A 473 -5.45 1.59 -37.61
N SER A 474 -5.29 2.90 -37.59
CA SER A 474 -3.98 3.56 -37.50
C SER A 474 -3.76 4.07 -36.08
N LEU A 475 -2.54 3.97 -35.56
CA LEU A 475 -2.16 4.37 -34.20
C LEU A 475 -1.11 5.48 -34.25
N ALA A 476 -1.30 6.53 -33.45
CA ALA A 476 -0.30 7.59 -33.24
C ALA A 476 -0.21 7.92 -31.74
N GLY A 477 1.00 8.24 -31.25
CA GLY A 477 1.23 8.52 -29.83
C GLY A 477 1.19 7.29 -28.92
N PHE A 478 1.29 6.07 -29.47
CA PHE A 478 1.29 4.83 -28.69
C PHE A 478 2.72 4.30 -28.49
N ASP A 479 3.53 5.08 -27.77
CA ASP A 479 4.99 5.01 -27.84
C ASP A 479 5.58 3.85 -27.03
N GLY A 480 5.00 3.59 -25.85
CA GLY A 480 5.52 2.65 -24.85
C GLY A 480 6.35 3.31 -23.76
N TYR A 481 6.69 2.53 -22.73
CA TYR A 481 7.35 3.04 -21.53
C TYR A 481 8.87 2.98 -21.65
N ARG A 482 9.55 4.13 -21.71
CA ARG A 482 11.01 4.26 -21.65
C ARG A 482 11.49 4.44 -20.20
N VAL A 483 12.73 4.00 -19.93
CA VAL A 483 13.36 4.01 -18.59
C VAL A 483 13.65 5.43 -18.09
N ASP A 484 13.87 6.38 -19.01
CA ASP A 484 13.96 7.80 -18.68
C ASP A 484 12.54 8.40 -18.67
N HIS A 485 11.94 8.46 -17.47
CA HIS A 485 10.53 8.80 -17.23
C HIS A 485 10.07 10.16 -17.81
N SER A 486 11.01 11.02 -18.20
CA SER A 486 10.79 12.40 -18.67
C SER A 486 10.12 12.56 -20.04
N THR A 487 9.87 11.46 -20.78
CA THR A 487 9.37 11.53 -22.17
C THR A 487 8.20 10.58 -22.50
N ASN A 488 7.62 9.89 -21.51
CA ASN A 488 6.62 8.84 -21.77
C ASN A 488 5.21 9.36 -22.09
N TYR A 489 4.90 10.61 -21.74
CA TYR A 489 3.59 11.21 -21.94
C TYR A 489 3.68 12.65 -22.42
N VAL A 490 2.65 13.13 -23.12
CA VAL A 490 2.51 14.51 -23.61
C VAL A 490 2.45 15.55 -22.48
N ALA A 491 2.00 15.15 -21.29
CA ALA A 491 1.97 15.99 -20.11
C ALA A 491 2.33 15.21 -18.85
N ASP A 492 3.15 15.81 -17.98
CA ASP A 492 3.73 15.16 -16.79
C ASP A 492 2.67 14.59 -15.83
N TYR A 493 1.49 15.21 -15.73
CA TYR A 493 0.40 14.74 -14.87
C TYR A 493 -0.23 13.41 -15.36
N MET A 494 0.08 12.97 -16.57
CA MET A 494 -0.42 11.70 -17.13
C MET A 494 0.47 10.49 -16.76
N ALA A 495 1.64 10.75 -16.17
CA ALA A 495 2.55 9.71 -15.69
C ALA A 495 2.00 9.04 -14.43
N SER A 496 1.95 7.70 -14.44
CA SER A 496 1.66 6.91 -13.24
C SER A 496 2.96 6.57 -12.52
N GLN A 497 3.05 6.88 -11.22
CA GLN A 497 4.21 6.59 -10.37
C GLN A 497 4.45 5.08 -10.15
N HIS A 498 3.49 4.21 -10.51
CA HIS A 498 3.54 2.77 -10.21
C HIS A 498 3.76 1.87 -11.44
N THR A 499 4.12 2.42 -12.61
CA THR A 499 4.25 1.60 -13.83
C THR A 499 5.62 0.94 -13.93
N LYS A 500 5.68 -0.40 -13.82
CA LYS A 500 6.88 -1.21 -14.15
C LYS A 500 7.08 -1.27 -15.67
N GLY A 501 7.69 -0.23 -16.24
CA GLY A 501 7.68 0.07 -17.68
C GLY A 501 8.06 -1.09 -18.62
N GLU A 502 9.11 -1.86 -18.33
CA GLU A 502 9.52 -2.98 -19.21
C GLU A 502 8.57 -4.18 -19.17
N GLU A 503 8.04 -4.52 -18.00
CA GLU A 503 7.10 -5.63 -17.85
C GLU A 503 5.79 -5.31 -18.60
N GLU A 504 5.30 -4.08 -18.45
CA GLU A 504 4.10 -3.60 -19.12
C GLU A 504 4.29 -3.56 -20.63
N ASN A 505 5.45 -3.12 -21.12
CA ASN A 505 5.77 -3.14 -22.55
C ASN A 505 5.75 -4.57 -23.13
N ARG A 506 6.18 -5.57 -22.36
CA ARG A 506 6.16 -6.98 -22.79
C ARG A 506 4.72 -7.50 -22.88
N LYS A 507 3.88 -7.17 -21.89
CA LYS A 507 2.46 -7.54 -21.87
C LYS A 507 1.72 -6.93 -23.07
N ILE A 508 1.86 -5.61 -23.28
CA ILE A 508 1.21 -4.89 -24.38
C ILE A 508 1.62 -5.45 -25.76
N ARG A 509 2.90 -5.77 -25.97
CA ARG A 509 3.36 -6.43 -27.22
C ARG A 509 2.64 -7.74 -27.50
N GLY A 510 2.44 -8.56 -26.47
CA GLY A 510 1.70 -9.82 -26.58
C GLY A 510 0.28 -9.62 -27.10
N TYR A 511 -0.45 -8.65 -26.53
CA TYR A 511 -1.81 -8.34 -26.95
C TYR A 511 -1.89 -7.69 -28.33
N MET A 512 -0.98 -6.77 -28.65
CA MET A 512 -0.91 -6.17 -29.98
C MET A 512 -0.67 -7.23 -31.06
N GLY A 513 0.19 -8.22 -30.80
CA GLY A 513 0.39 -9.35 -31.72
C GLY A 513 -0.89 -10.15 -31.98
N GLN A 514 -1.71 -10.38 -30.95
CA GLN A 514 -3.01 -11.06 -31.12
C GLN A 514 -4.00 -10.22 -31.94
N LEU A 515 -4.06 -8.90 -31.68
CA LEU A 515 -4.96 -7.98 -32.38
C LEU A 515 -4.55 -7.78 -33.85
N GLN A 516 -3.25 -7.69 -34.14
CA GLN A 516 -2.71 -7.61 -35.50
C GLN A 516 -3.03 -8.84 -36.35
N GLY A 517 -3.23 -10.00 -35.73
CA GLY A 517 -3.72 -11.21 -36.42
C GLY A 517 -5.21 -11.17 -36.78
N GLN A 518 -5.96 -10.20 -36.25
CA GLN A 518 -7.42 -10.13 -36.34
C GLN A 518 -7.93 -8.89 -37.08
N MET A 519 -7.10 -7.84 -37.23
CA MET A 519 -7.43 -6.61 -37.97
C MET A 519 -6.16 -5.91 -38.47
N GLU A 520 -6.29 -5.05 -39.48
CA GLU A 520 -5.14 -4.30 -39.99
C GLU A 520 -4.80 -3.14 -39.04
N ILE A 521 -3.60 -3.19 -38.43
CA ILE A 521 -3.11 -2.15 -37.52
C ILE A 521 -1.84 -1.53 -38.08
N GLN A 522 -1.88 -0.22 -38.33
CA GLN A 522 -0.76 0.58 -38.82
C GLN A 522 -0.27 1.54 -37.73
N TYR A 523 1.04 1.62 -37.51
CA TYR A 523 1.63 2.64 -36.63
C TYR A 523 2.08 3.83 -37.47
N LEU A 524 1.61 5.03 -37.15
CA LEU A 524 1.98 6.28 -37.82
C LEU A 524 3.17 6.98 -37.15
N THR A 525 3.40 6.70 -35.87
CA THR A 525 4.50 7.23 -35.09
C THR A 525 5.35 6.10 -34.51
N LYS A 526 6.54 6.44 -34.03
CA LYS A 526 7.44 5.49 -33.39
C LYS A 526 6.77 4.82 -32.19
N SER A 527 6.87 3.50 -32.13
CA SER A 527 6.29 2.71 -31.05
C SER A 527 7.20 1.53 -30.72
N LEU A 528 7.39 1.27 -29.42
CA LEU A 528 8.08 0.08 -28.91
C LEU A 528 7.29 -1.22 -29.14
N TYR A 529 6.06 -1.12 -29.64
CA TYR A 529 5.16 -2.24 -29.86
C TYR A 529 5.20 -2.81 -31.29
N VAL A 530 5.94 -2.16 -32.19
CA VAL A 530 6.15 -2.67 -33.55
C VAL A 530 7.01 -3.94 -33.47
N GLN A 531 6.51 -5.06 -33.98
CA GLN A 531 7.33 -6.25 -34.16
C GLN A 531 8.31 -6.00 -35.31
N GLU A 532 9.61 -6.15 -35.07
CA GLU A 532 10.59 -6.23 -36.15
C GLU A 532 10.19 -7.41 -37.04
N LYS A 533 9.87 -7.13 -38.30
CA LYS A 533 9.78 -8.19 -39.30
C LYS A 533 11.18 -8.77 -39.44
N ASN A 534 11.41 -9.94 -38.86
CA ASN A 534 12.55 -10.77 -39.21
C ASN A 534 12.52 -10.95 -40.73
N PHE A 535 13.48 -10.31 -41.42
CA PHE A 535 13.79 -10.60 -42.81
C PHE A 535 14.76 -11.77 -42.90
#